data_AF-A0A437JR49-F1
#
_entry.id   AF-A0A437JR49-F1
#
_cell.length_a   1.000
_cell.length_b   1.000
_cell.length_c   1.000
_cell.angle_alpha   90.00
_cell.angle_beta   90.00
_cell.angle_gamma   90.00
#
_symmetry.space_group_name_H-M   'P 1'
#
loop_
_entity.id
_entity.type
_entity.pdbx_description
1 polymer ?
#
loop_
_entity_poly.entity_id
_entity_poly.type
_entity_poly.pdbx_seq_one_letter_code
_entity_poly.pdbx_strand_id
1 'polypeptide(L)'
;MASSLQVGKYLISPIIRTLGPDRWSAAVSIRSGRGSMTHDRVMRLQPVFGNRDDAARHATEHGLAWIDAAGAAPMPSLATP
;
A
#
# COMPACT_ATOMS: atom_id res chain seq x y z
N MET A 1 0.67 -10.64 -12.27
CA MET A 1 1.98 -10.18 -11.72
C MET A 1 1.75 -8.84 -11.05
N ALA A 2 2.24 -8.63 -9.83
CA ALA A 2 2.02 -7.38 -9.10
C ALA A 2 3.03 -6.33 -9.58
N SER A 3 2.65 -5.57 -10.60
CA SER A 3 3.46 -4.47 -11.13
C SER A 3 3.35 -3.26 -10.19
N SER A 4 4.48 -2.64 -9.83
CA SER A 4 4.46 -1.39 -9.08
C SER A 4 3.85 -0.27 -9.92
N LEU A 5 3.03 0.57 -9.28
CA LEU A 5 2.34 1.68 -9.92
C LEU A 5 2.94 3.00 -9.41
N GLN A 6 3.51 3.79 -10.32
CA GLN A 6 4.00 5.12 -9.98
C GLN A 6 2.91 6.16 -10.22
N VAL A 7 2.54 6.89 -9.17
CA VAL A 7 1.54 7.97 -9.21
C VAL A 7 2.23 9.26 -8.75
N GLY A 8 2.64 10.08 -9.71
CA GLY A 8 3.38 11.32 -9.45
C GLY A 8 4.70 11.07 -8.70
N LYS A 9 4.77 11.53 -7.44
CA LYS A 9 5.94 11.36 -6.54
C LYS A 9 5.89 10.11 -5.66
N TYR A 10 4.82 9.32 -5.78
CA TYR A 10 4.56 8.14 -4.98
C TYR A 10 4.73 6.88 -5.84
N LEU A 11 5.41 5.88 -5.30
CA LEU A 11 5.53 4.56 -5.90
C LEU A 11 4.74 3.57 -5.03
N ILE A 12 3.69 2.99 -5.61
CA ILE A 12 2.89 1.94 -5.01
C ILE A 12 3.49 0.61 -5.42
N SER A 13 3.84 -0.24 -4.46
CA SER A 13 4.30 -1.60 -4.69
C SER A 13 3.37 -2.57 -3.97
N PRO A 14 2.52 -3.33 -4.70
CA PRO A 14 1.69 -4.36 -4.09
C PRO A 14 2.57 -5.52 -3.63
N ILE A 15 2.41 -5.92 -2.37
CA ILE A 15 3.15 -7.00 -1.73
C ILE A 15 2.13 -8.07 -1.33
N ILE A 16 2.12 -9.19 -2.02
CA ILE A 16 1.27 -10.33 -1.69
C ILE A 16 2.09 -11.35 -0.93
N ARG A 17 1.70 -11.66 0.31
CA ARG A 17 2.34 -12.69 1.12
C ARG A 17 1.41 -13.86 1.35
N THR A 18 1.87 -15.06 1.07
CA THR A 18 1.19 -16.30 1.45
C THR A 18 1.33 -16.51 2.96
N LEU A 19 0.21 -16.64 3.66
CA LEU A 19 0.15 -16.90 5.11
C LEU A 19 -0.06 -18.39 5.42
N GLY A 20 -0.53 -19.18 4.46
CA GLY A 20 -0.78 -20.61 4.63
C GLY A 20 -1.54 -21.20 3.45
N PRO A 21 -1.96 -22.48 3.55
CA PRO A 21 -2.84 -23.07 2.55
C PRO A 21 -4.12 -22.24 2.46
N ASP A 22 -4.44 -21.79 1.24
CA ASP A 22 -5.57 -20.91 0.92
C ASP A 22 -5.64 -19.56 1.65
N ARG A 23 -4.52 -19.06 2.17
CA ARG A 23 -4.47 -17.75 2.85
C ARG A 23 -3.42 -16.85 2.25
N TRP A 24 -3.86 -15.73 1.68
CA TRP A 24 -3.01 -14.68 1.15
C TRP A 24 -3.29 -13.37 1.86
N SER A 25 -2.25 -12.72 2.36
CA SER A 25 -2.35 -11.33 2.83
C SER A 25 -1.97 -10.38 1.70
N ALA A 26 -2.74 -9.30 1.60
CA ALA A 26 -2.39 -8.14 0.82
C ALA A 26 -1.61 -7.16 1.68
N ALA A 27 -0.58 -6.56 1.12
CA ALA A 27 0.07 -5.39 1.67
C ALA A 27 0.43 -4.46 0.53
N VAL A 28 0.60 -3.18 0.83
CA VAL A 28 1.03 -2.19 -0.15
C VAL A 28 2.13 -1.35 0.47
N SER A 29 3.26 -1.24 -0.22
CA SER A 29 4.30 -0.29 0.13
C SER A 29 4.11 0.96 -0.72
N ILE A 30 4.01 2.10 -0.07
CA ILE A 30 3.91 3.40 -0.72
C ILE A 30 5.18 4.16 -0.38
N ARG A 31 6.03 4.34 -1.39
CA ARG A 31 7.28 5.09 -1.26
C ARG A 31 7.09 6.47 -1.83
N SER A 32 7.25 7.51 -1.01
CA SER A 32 7.26 8.89 -1.47
C SER A 32 8.68 9.42 -1.50
N GLY A 33 9.15 9.86 -2.67
CA GLY A 33 10.49 10.41 -2.86
C GLY A 33 10.45 11.74 -3.61
N ARG A 34 10.47 12.86 -2.87
CA ARG A 34 10.81 14.18 -3.43
C ARG A 34 11.39 15.07 -2.33
N GLY A 35 12.73 15.14 -2.27
CA GLY A 35 13.48 15.87 -1.24
C GLY A 35 14.09 14.95 -0.16
N SER A 36 14.90 15.52 0.74
CA SER A 36 15.81 14.87 1.71
C SER A 36 15.20 13.84 2.68
N MET A 37 13.91 13.49 2.55
CA MET A 37 13.22 12.55 3.41
C MET A 37 12.37 11.58 2.56
N THR A 38 13.00 10.50 2.11
CA THR A 38 12.31 9.36 1.50
C THR A 38 11.50 8.66 2.57
N HIS A 39 10.18 8.63 2.42
CA HIS A 39 9.32 7.85 3.32
C HIS A 39 8.90 6.57 2.61
N ASP A 40 9.24 5.43 3.20
CA ASP A 40 8.65 4.14 2.86
C ASP A 40 7.53 3.85 3.86
N ARG A 41 6.28 3.91 3.41
CA ARG A 41 5.10 3.59 4.22
C ARG A 41 4.54 2.26 3.75
N VAL A 42 4.77 1.22 4.53
CA VAL A 42 4.14 -0.09 4.28
C VAL A 42 2.81 -0.15 5.00
N MET A 43 1.72 -0.06 4.25
CA MET A 43 0.38 -0.36 4.76
C MET A 43 0.13 -1.86 4.62
N ARG A 44 0.10 -2.54 5.76
CA ARG A 44 -0.33 -3.93 5.83
C ARG A 44 -1.85 -3.96 5.82
N LEU A 45 -2.44 -4.55 4.80
CA LEU A 45 -3.89 -4.72 4.73
C LEU A 45 -4.21 -5.96 5.58
N GLN A 46 -5.13 -5.79 6.53
CA GLN A 46 -5.56 -6.87 7.43
C GLN A 46 -6.42 -7.96 6.77
N PRO A 47 -7.13 -7.76 5.64
CA PRO A 47 -7.89 -8.87 5.07
C PRO A 47 -6.97 -9.96 4.52
N VAL A 48 -7.25 -11.18 4.98
CA VAL A 48 -6.70 -12.41 4.43
C VAL A 48 -7.64 -12.83 3.32
N PHE A 49 -7.16 -12.83 2.09
CA PHE A 49 -7.90 -13.26 0.92
C PHE A 49 -7.72 -14.76 0.73
N GLY A 50 -8.77 -15.41 0.24
CA GLY A 50 -8.71 -16.78 -0.29
C GLY A 50 -8.28 -16.84 -1.76
N ASN A 51 -7.97 -15.69 -2.37
CA ASN A 51 -7.53 -15.58 -3.76
C ASN A 51 -6.36 -14.59 -3.86
N ARG A 52 -5.35 -14.93 -4.66
CA ARG A 52 -4.21 -14.04 -4.94
C ARG A 52 -4.63 -12.78 -5.71
N ASP A 53 -5.56 -12.92 -6.65
CA ASP A 53 -6.04 -11.81 -7.48
C ASP A 53 -6.83 -10.76 -6.68
N ASP A 54 -7.69 -11.21 -5.75
CA ASP A 54 -8.40 -10.30 -4.85
C ASP A 54 -7.43 -9.55 -3.94
N ALA A 55 -6.39 -10.22 -3.44
CA ALA A 55 -5.35 -9.58 -2.66
C ALA A 55 -4.60 -8.49 -3.46
N ALA A 56 -4.32 -8.74 -4.74
CA ALA A 56 -3.64 -7.78 -5.62
C ALA A 56 -4.52 -6.57 -5.97
N ARG A 57 -5.79 -6.82 -6.29
CA ARG A 57 -6.78 -5.76 -6.56
C ARG A 57 -6.96 -4.88 -5.34
N HIS A 58 -7.17 -5.49 -4.18
CA HIS A 58 -7.34 -4.77 -2.93
C HIS A 58 -6.11 -3.94 -2.55
N ALA A 59 -4.89 -4.47 -2.73
CA ALA A 59 -3.65 -3.72 -2.52
C ALA A 59 -3.55 -2.47 -3.41
N THR A 60 -4.00 -2.58 -4.65
CA THR A 60 -3.96 -1.49 -5.64
C THR A 60 -5.01 -0.43 -5.31
N GLU A 61 -6.25 -0.83 -5.04
CA GLU A 61 -7.35 0.07 -4.65
C GLU A 61 -6.99 0.85 -3.38
N HIS A 62 -6.47 0.17 -2.35
CA HIS A 62 -6.03 0.85 -1.12
C HIS A 62 -4.83 1.78 -1.35
N GLY A 63 -3.88 1.40 -2.21
CA GLY A 63 -2.77 2.25 -2.57
C GLY A 63 -3.23 3.54 -3.25
N LEU A 64 -4.17 3.44 -4.18
CA LEU A 64 -4.76 4.58 -4.89
C LEU A 64 -5.56 5.48 -3.94
N ALA A 65 -6.45 4.90 -3.13
CA ALA A 65 -7.24 5.64 -2.14
C ALA A 65 -6.35 6.37 -1.12
N TRP A 66 -5.23 5.77 -0.73
CA TRP A 66 -4.27 6.43 0.15
C TRP A 66 -3.59 7.63 -0.51
N ILE A 67 -3.20 7.52 -1.79
CA ILE A 67 -2.58 8.65 -2.51
C ILE A 67 -3.56 9.78 -2.69
N ASP A 68 -4.83 9.47 -3.02
CA ASP A 68 -5.90 10.46 -3.12
C ASP A 68 -6.07 11.21 -1.79
N ALA A 69 -6.16 10.48 -0.67
CA ALA A 69 -6.23 11.06 0.67
C ALA A 69 -4.94 11.83 1.06
N ALA A 70 -3.76 11.35 0.68
CA ALA A 70 -2.47 11.98 0.97
C ALA A 70 -2.21 13.23 0.11
N GLY A 71 -2.85 13.32 -1.06
CA GLY A 71 -2.88 14.52 -1.91
C GLY A 71 -3.91 15.54 -1.42
N ALA A 72 -5.02 15.09 -0.85
CA ALA A 72 -6.12 15.93 -0.39
C ALA A 72 -5.95 16.50 1.04
N ALA A 73 -5.17 15.85 1.91
CA ALA A 73 -5.04 16.28 3.31
C ALA A 73 -3.58 16.50 3.74
N PRO A 74 -3.22 17.64 4.35
CA PRO A 74 -2.05 17.69 5.23
C PRO A 74 -2.35 16.81 6.47
N MET A 75 -1.79 15.60 6.45
CA MET A 75 -1.34 14.80 7.60
C MET A 75 -2.15 14.94 8.92
N PRO A 76 -2.94 13.93 9.33
CA PRO A 76 -3.10 13.65 10.75
C PRO A 76 -1.75 13.10 11.23
N SER A 77 -1.00 13.94 11.95
CA SER A 77 0.14 13.53 12.74
C SER A 77 -0.27 12.34 13.60
N LEU A 78 0.37 11.20 13.40
CA LEU A 78 0.27 10.08 14.32
C LEU A 78 1.03 10.51 15.59
N ALA A 79 0.33 11.24 16.46
CA ALA A 79 0.76 11.41 17.84
C ALA A 79 0.95 10.00 18.41
N THR A 80 2.20 9.65 18.68
CA THR A 80 2.54 8.43 19.41
C THR A 80 2.61 8.84 20.87
N PRO A 81 1.86 8.19 21.79
CA PRO A 81 1.93 8.50 23.23
C PRO A 81 3.28 8.15 23.83
#